data_AF-A0A438M3J7-F1
#
_entry.id   AF-A0A438M3J7-F1
#
_cell.length_a   1.000
_cell.length_b   1.000
_cell.length_c   1.000
_cell.angle_alpha   90.00
_cell.angle_beta   90.00
_cell.angle_gamma   90.00
#
_symmetry.space_group_name_H-M   'P 1'
#
loop_
_entity.id
_entity.type
_entity.pdbx_description
1 polymer ?
#
loop_
_entity_poly.entity_id
_entity_poly.type
_entity_poly.pdbx_seq_one_letter_code
_entity_poly.pdbx_strand_id
1 'polypeptide(L)'
;MAVYPLNRLRRIRVTLLLTLAMLIAFVPVNPTPASAATLTMRGADISSVQRSLDLGARYYNAAGTAADPLDILTGVGVNYVRLRIWNNPASGYNNKAKVLAYARAVKARGLGLMIDFHYSDTWADPGKQYKPAAWASHGISQLQTDVYNYTYDICTSLKAQGTTPDSVQIGNEINTGMLWNDGRVVNNDFTNLSLLLKAGYNATKACNSGTQVIIHTANANSLANARWFYDGIRAKGVPWDITALSYYCMWHGSLSTLSTVLNDVRTRYGKPVIVAETAYPFTAANADGEANVVNGSAPCSGYPATWQGQASNFTAVQNTARNAGAIGVFYWEPTWYAISGNGWDPANMNGTGNQWDNMATFNWTGGINPNIRWNP
;
A
#
# COMPACT_ATOMS: atom_id res chain seq x y z
N MET A 1 -79.34 85.82 -21.79
CA MET A 1 -78.27 86.14 -20.83
C MET A 1 -77.48 84.88 -20.56
N ALA A 2 -76.16 84.97 -20.75
CA ALA A 2 -75.12 84.19 -20.10
C ALA A 2 -75.00 82.64 -20.30
N VAL A 3 -73.73 82.25 -20.48
CA VAL A 3 -73.03 81.00 -20.07
C VAL A 3 -72.95 79.81 -21.06
N TYR A 4 -71.82 79.77 -21.81
CA TYR A 4 -70.68 78.81 -21.77
C TYR A 4 -70.88 77.30 -21.46
N PRO A 5 -69.98 76.39 -21.93
CA PRO A 5 -70.37 75.33 -22.85
C PRO A 5 -69.73 73.94 -22.57
N LEU A 6 -69.98 73.01 -23.51
CA LEU A 6 -69.13 71.89 -23.96
C LEU A 6 -68.95 70.61 -23.11
N ASN A 7 -69.81 69.64 -23.46
CA ASN A 7 -69.61 68.21 -23.74
C ASN A 7 -68.25 67.54 -23.44
N ARG A 8 -68.32 66.51 -22.59
CA ARG A 8 -67.26 65.51 -22.33
C ARG A 8 -67.34 64.33 -23.30
N LEU A 9 -66.21 63.97 -23.91
CA LEU A 9 -66.00 62.69 -24.60
C LEU A 9 -64.93 61.86 -23.87
N ARG A 10 -65.25 60.57 -23.67
CA ARG A 10 -64.49 59.54 -22.95
C ARG A 10 -63.20 59.17 -23.69
N ARG A 11 -62.08 59.02 -22.95
CA ARG A 11 -60.83 58.42 -23.45
C ARG A 11 -60.67 56.99 -22.94
N ILE A 12 -60.45 56.08 -23.88
CA ILE A 12 -60.04 54.68 -23.69
C ILE A 12 -58.53 54.66 -23.37
N ARG A 13 -58.10 53.89 -22.37
CA ARG A 13 -56.67 53.61 -22.09
C ARG A 13 -56.35 52.17 -22.46
N VAL A 14 -55.42 52.01 -23.40
CA VAL A 14 -54.78 50.75 -23.78
C VAL A 14 -53.68 50.45 -22.75
N THR A 15 -53.64 49.23 -22.22
CA THR A 15 -52.61 48.77 -21.27
C THR A 15 -51.56 47.96 -22.02
N LEU A 16 -50.30 48.40 -21.98
CA LEU A 16 -49.15 47.74 -22.61
C LEU A 16 -48.55 46.70 -21.63
N LEU A 17 -48.53 45.42 -22.01
CA LEU A 17 -47.86 44.35 -21.26
C LEU A 17 -46.39 44.27 -21.68
N LEU A 18 -45.48 44.54 -20.74
CA LEU A 18 -44.03 44.33 -20.89
C LEU A 18 -43.70 42.90 -20.45
N THR A 19 -43.26 42.05 -21.38
CA THR A 19 -42.69 40.73 -21.13
C THR A 19 -41.20 40.87 -20.78
N LEU A 20 -40.83 40.53 -19.55
CA LEU A 20 -39.44 40.52 -19.08
C LEU A 20 -38.81 39.17 -19.41
N ALA A 21 -37.93 39.12 -20.41
CA ALA A 21 -37.12 37.94 -20.70
C ALA A 21 -35.95 37.84 -19.71
N MET A 22 -35.98 36.87 -18.80
CA MET A 22 -34.82 36.53 -17.95
C MET A 22 -33.78 35.78 -18.79
N LEU A 23 -32.66 36.43 -19.11
CA LEU A 23 -31.44 35.74 -19.53
C LEU A 23 -30.83 35.05 -18.30
N ILE A 24 -30.87 33.71 -18.29
CA ILE A 24 -30.05 32.91 -17.37
C ILE A 24 -28.63 32.93 -17.93
N ALA A 25 -27.75 33.72 -17.31
CA ALA A 25 -26.33 33.67 -17.59
C ALA A 25 -25.78 32.32 -17.11
N PHE A 26 -25.37 31.46 -18.06
CA PHE A 26 -24.54 30.30 -17.77
C PHE A 26 -23.18 30.81 -17.29
N VAL A 27 -22.96 30.83 -15.97
CA VAL A 27 -21.63 31.00 -15.41
C VAL A 27 -20.91 29.65 -15.59
N PRO A 28 -19.85 29.56 -16.41
CA PRO A 28 -19.03 28.36 -16.43
C PRO A 28 -18.43 28.19 -15.03
N VAL A 29 -18.89 27.17 -14.31
CA VAL A 29 -18.22 26.73 -13.09
C VAL A 29 -16.91 26.08 -13.55
N ASN A 30 -15.84 26.86 -13.57
CA ASN A 30 -14.51 26.29 -13.69
C ASN A 30 -14.33 25.37 -12.48
N PRO A 31 -14.09 24.06 -12.68
CA PRO A 31 -13.82 23.17 -11.56
C PRO A 31 -12.63 23.76 -10.81
N THR A 32 -12.81 24.05 -9.51
CA THR A 32 -11.70 24.34 -8.61
C THR A 32 -10.65 23.26 -8.82
N PRO A 33 -9.36 23.59 -9.04
CA PRO A 33 -8.33 22.57 -9.12
C PRO A 33 -8.45 21.71 -7.87
N ALA A 34 -8.74 20.42 -8.07
CA ALA A 34 -8.77 19.48 -6.97
C ALA A 34 -7.43 19.64 -6.24
N SER A 35 -7.49 20.05 -4.97
CA SER A 35 -6.29 20.04 -4.13
C SER A 35 -5.71 18.63 -4.25
N ALA A 36 -4.45 18.52 -4.69
CA ALA A 36 -3.81 17.22 -4.81
C ALA A 36 -3.96 16.49 -3.48
N ALA A 37 -4.35 15.21 -3.52
CA ALA A 37 -4.47 14.41 -2.31
C ALA A 37 -3.17 14.49 -1.50
N THR A 38 -3.20 14.33 -0.19
CA THR A 38 -1.98 14.21 0.63
C THR A 38 -1.76 12.73 0.94
N LEU A 39 -0.54 12.25 0.81
CA LEU A 39 -0.11 10.94 1.27
C LEU A 39 -0.10 10.95 2.80
N THR A 40 -1.16 10.38 3.40
CA THR A 40 -1.28 10.19 4.84
C THR A 40 -0.57 8.94 5.33
N MET A 41 -0.35 7.95 4.45
CA MET A 41 0.39 6.71 4.74
C MET A 41 1.73 6.73 3.97
N ARG A 42 2.72 7.43 4.53
CA ARG A 42 4.10 7.47 4.03
C ARG A 42 4.89 6.35 4.67
N GLY A 43 4.87 5.22 3.99
CA GLY A 43 5.15 3.92 4.59
C GLY A 43 6.54 3.36 4.30
N ALA A 44 7.03 2.52 5.20
CA ALA A 44 8.18 1.65 4.96
C ALA A 44 7.87 0.24 5.47
N ASP A 45 8.12 -0.79 4.66
CA ASP A 45 8.23 -2.17 5.15
C ASP A 45 9.63 -2.41 5.65
N ILE A 46 9.79 -2.68 6.94
CA ILE A 46 11.11 -2.84 7.59
C ILE A 46 11.21 -4.17 8.31
N SER A 47 10.54 -5.20 7.80
CA SER A 47 10.40 -6.44 8.57
C SER A 47 11.74 -7.18 8.74
N SER A 48 12.71 -6.99 7.84
CA SER A 48 14.08 -7.54 7.98
C SER A 48 14.88 -6.92 9.13
N VAL A 49 14.52 -5.72 9.60
CA VAL A 49 15.41 -4.88 10.41
C VAL A 49 15.77 -5.49 11.76
N GLN A 50 14.87 -6.27 12.37
CA GLN A 50 15.14 -6.94 13.63
C GLN A 50 16.31 -7.92 13.48
N ARG A 51 16.32 -8.69 12.37
CA ARG A 51 17.43 -9.61 12.11
C ARG A 51 18.71 -8.86 11.79
N SER A 52 18.63 -7.78 11.02
CA SER A 52 19.78 -6.91 10.77
C SER A 52 20.41 -6.46 12.08
N LEU A 53 19.61 -5.94 13.02
CA LEU A 53 20.07 -5.46 14.33
C LEU A 53 20.62 -6.61 15.20
N ASP A 54 19.95 -7.75 15.24
CA ASP A 54 20.42 -8.95 15.97
C ASP A 54 21.79 -9.45 15.43
N LEU A 55 22.10 -9.17 14.16
CA LEU A 55 23.38 -9.48 13.49
C LEU A 55 24.40 -8.33 13.57
N GLY A 56 24.10 -7.25 14.30
CA GLY A 56 25.03 -6.13 14.54
C GLY A 56 25.01 -5.05 13.46
N ALA A 57 23.97 -4.97 12.64
CA ALA A 57 23.75 -3.83 11.74
C ALA A 57 23.83 -2.50 12.51
N ARG A 58 24.41 -1.50 11.85
CA ARG A 58 24.44 -0.12 12.37
C ARG A 58 23.88 0.78 11.30
N TYR A 59 23.12 1.78 11.71
CA TYR A 59 22.48 2.72 10.80
C TYR A 59 22.90 4.14 11.17
N TYR A 60 23.09 4.97 10.15
CA TYR A 60 23.58 6.34 10.26
C TYR A 60 22.70 7.28 9.45
N ASN A 61 22.37 8.42 10.05
CA ASN A 61 21.67 9.49 9.35
C ASN A 61 22.57 10.18 8.31
N ALA A 62 22.03 11.14 7.57
CA ALA A 62 22.78 11.86 6.53
C ALA A 62 23.99 12.66 7.05
N ALA A 63 24.04 12.96 8.35
CA ALA A 63 25.18 13.60 9.02
C ALA A 63 26.21 12.59 9.55
N GLY A 64 26.04 11.29 9.30
CA GLY A 64 26.92 10.23 9.80
C GLY A 64 26.73 9.90 11.28
N THR A 65 25.65 10.37 11.92
CA THR A 65 25.35 10.06 13.33
C THR A 65 24.62 8.73 13.41
N ALA A 66 25.12 7.82 14.25
CA ALA A 66 24.47 6.54 14.51
C ALA A 66 23.12 6.74 15.22
N ALA A 67 22.07 6.09 14.74
CA ALA A 67 20.74 6.13 15.33
C ALA A 67 19.95 4.86 15.00
N ASP A 68 18.83 4.66 15.69
CA ASP A 68 17.87 3.61 15.35
C ASP A 68 17.35 3.86 13.92
N PRO A 69 17.29 2.83 13.05
CA PRO A 69 16.82 2.98 11.67
C PRO A 69 15.41 3.57 11.58
N LEU A 70 14.52 3.29 12.55
CA LEU A 70 13.20 3.93 12.58
C LEU A 70 13.32 5.43 12.78
N ASP A 71 14.19 5.90 13.68
CA ASP A 71 14.37 7.33 13.95
C ASP A 71 14.99 8.05 12.74
N ILE A 72 15.87 7.38 12.01
CA ILE A 72 16.43 7.92 10.76
C ILE A 72 15.32 8.04 9.70
N LEU A 73 14.49 7.00 9.53
CA LEU A 73 13.40 6.97 8.58
C LEU A 73 12.30 7.99 8.89
N THR A 74 11.94 8.18 10.17
CA THR A 74 11.00 9.23 10.58
C THR A 74 11.56 10.63 10.30
N GLY A 75 12.86 10.83 10.53
CA GLY A 75 13.57 12.07 10.21
C GLY A 75 13.54 12.44 8.72
N VAL A 76 13.31 11.47 7.82
CA VAL A 76 13.13 11.70 6.37
C VAL A 76 11.68 11.54 5.89
N GLY A 77 10.72 11.47 6.81
CA GLY A 77 9.29 11.63 6.54
C GLY A 77 8.41 10.39 6.69
N VAL A 78 8.97 9.22 7.03
CA VAL A 78 8.17 8.01 7.29
C VAL A 78 7.23 8.25 8.47
N ASN A 79 5.96 7.91 8.31
CA ASN A 79 4.95 7.98 9.38
C ASN A 79 4.16 6.68 9.56
N TYR A 80 4.44 5.66 8.76
CA TYR A 80 3.73 4.39 8.77
C TYR A 80 4.72 3.24 8.56
N VAL A 81 4.54 2.15 9.30
CA VAL A 81 5.38 0.95 9.20
C VAL A 81 4.52 -0.22 8.78
N ARG A 82 4.98 -0.96 7.78
CA ARG A 82 4.44 -2.25 7.36
C ARG A 82 5.33 -3.35 7.92
N LEU A 83 4.73 -4.37 8.53
CA LEU A 83 5.41 -5.57 9.01
C LEU A 83 4.73 -6.80 8.43
N ARG A 84 5.46 -7.58 7.64
CA ARG A 84 5.00 -8.90 7.22
C ARG A 84 5.00 -9.88 8.38
N ILE A 85 4.02 -10.78 8.37
CA ILE A 85 3.91 -11.88 9.30
C ILE A 85 3.71 -13.21 8.58
N TRP A 86 4.58 -14.17 8.92
CA TRP A 86 4.52 -15.57 8.55
C TRP A 86 4.00 -16.41 9.71
N ASN A 87 3.33 -17.51 9.40
CA ASN A 87 2.69 -18.38 10.38
C ASN A 87 3.71 -19.09 11.27
N ASN A 88 4.61 -19.87 10.66
CA ASN A 88 5.66 -20.60 11.36
C ASN A 88 6.97 -20.66 10.52
N PRO A 89 7.66 -19.53 10.37
CA PRO A 89 8.86 -19.46 9.55
C PRO A 89 10.04 -20.15 10.23
N ALA A 90 10.77 -20.98 9.46
CA ALA A 90 11.96 -21.70 9.93
C ALA A 90 13.07 -20.78 10.45
N SER A 91 13.13 -19.54 9.96
CA SER A 91 14.12 -18.55 10.38
C SER A 91 13.96 -18.05 11.82
N GLY A 92 12.76 -18.19 12.41
CA GLY A 92 12.41 -17.57 13.69
C GLY A 92 12.16 -16.06 13.62
N TYR A 93 12.13 -15.46 12.42
CA TYR A 93 11.83 -14.03 12.18
C TYR A 93 10.51 -13.83 11.43
N ASN A 94 9.92 -12.64 11.51
CA ASN A 94 8.60 -12.32 10.95
C ASN A 94 7.47 -13.22 11.48
N ASN A 95 7.65 -13.86 12.64
CA ASN A 95 6.58 -14.57 13.34
C ASN A 95 5.86 -13.64 14.33
N LYS A 96 4.81 -14.16 14.97
CA LYS A 96 4.05 -13.45 16.02
C LYS A 96 4.95 -12.74 17.04
N ALA A 97 5.91 -13.46 17.61
CA ALA A 97 6.75 -12.92 18.67
C ALA A 97 7.57 -11.71 18.21
N LYS A 98 8.21 -11.81 17.03
CA LYS A 98 9.00 -10.72 16.45
C LYS A 98 8.12 -9.55 16.01
N VAL A 99 6.93 -9.80 15.47
CA VAL A 99 5.98 -8.74 15.12
C VAL A 99 5.49 -7.98 16.36
N LEU A 100 5.10 -8.68 17.42
CA LEU A 100 4.69 -8.05 18.68
C LEU A 100 5.81 -7.22 19.30
N ALA A 101 7.03 -7.75 19.32
CA ALA A 101 8.18 -7.05 19.88
C ALA A 101 8.41 -5.72 19.15
N TYR A 102 8.42 -5.74 17.82
CA TYR A 102 8.76 -4.55 17.05
C TYR A 102 7.60 -3.56 16.90
N ALA A 103 6.35 -4.03 16.95
CA ALA A 103 5.18 -3.16 17.02
C ALA A 103 5.24 -2.17 18.21
N ARG A 104 5.88 -2.55 19.32
CA ARG A 104 6.13 -1.63 20.45
C ARG A 104 7.03 -0.48 20.05
N ALA A 105 8.14 -0.76 19.37
CA ALA A 105 9.09 0.24 18.88
C ALA A 105 8.44 1.20 17.87
N VAL A 106 7.55 0.67 17.01
CA VAL A 106 6.76 1.46 16.05
C VAL A 106 5.78 2.39 16.75
N LYS A 107 4.92 1.87 17.63
CA LYS A 107 3.86 2.67 18.28
C LYS A 107 4.40 3.62 19.33
N ALA A 108 5.51 3.30 20.00
CA ALA A 108 6.19 4.21 20.93
C ALA A 108 6.66 5.52 20.25
N ARG A 109 6.88 5.48 18.92
CA ARG A 109 7.23 6.64 18.10
C ARG A 109 6.02 7.32 17.46
N GLY A 110 4.80 6.92 17.83
CA GLY A 110 3.56 7.48 17.29
C GLY A 110 3.29 7.12 15.82
N LEU A 111 3.97 6.11 15.27
CA LEU A 111 3.82 5.72 13.87
C LEU A 111 2.56 4.89 13.65
N GLY A 112 2.02 4.95 12.43
CA GLY A 112 1.02 4.02 11.96
C GLY A 112 1.61 2.61 11.82
N LEU A 113 0.80 1.58 12.07
CA LEU A 113 1.20 0.17 11.98
C LEU A 113 0.27 -0.61 11.06
N MET A 114 0.85 -1.23 10.04
CA MET A 114 0.21 -2.18 9.13
C MET A 114 0.80 -3.57 9.36
N ILE A 115 -0.05 -4.56 9.61
CA ILE A 115 0.36 -5.97 9.65
C ILE A 115 -0.04 -6.63 8.34
N ASP A 116 0.95 -7.15 7.63
CA ASP A 116 0.75 -7.87 6.38
C ASP A 116 0.78 -9.38 6.59
N PHE A 117 -0.40 -10.00 6.58
CA PHE A 117 -0.54 -11.43 6.72
C PHE A 117 -0.29 -12.14 5.40
N HIS A 118 0.83 -12.84 5.30
CA HIS A 118 1.12 -13.69 4.15
C HIS A 118 0.27 -14.97 4.13
N TYR A 119 -0.20 -15.43 5.29
CA TYR A 119 -0.85 -16.74 5.45
C TYR A 119 -0.02 -17.89 4.86
N SER A 120 1.27 -17.88 5.15
CA SER A 120 2.27 -18.83 4.69
C SER A 120 3.39 -18.88 5.74
N ASP A 121 4.18 -19.95 5.75
CA ASP A 121 5.41 -20.06 6.56
C ASP A 121 6.60 -19.33 5.91
N THR A 122 6.42 -18.85 4.68
CA THR A 122 7.46 -18.22 3.85
C THR A 122 6.84 -17.14 2.97
N TRP A 123 7.62 -16.61 2.02
CA TRP A 123 7.17 -15.67 1.01
C TRP A 123 5.85 -16.10 0.36
N ALA A 124 4.96 -15.12 0.18
CA ALA A 124 3.72 -15.24 -0.56
C ALA A 124 3.75 -14.13 -1.62
N ASP A 125 3.60 -14.52 -2.88
CA ASP A 125 3.75 -13.70 -4.08
C ASP A 125 2.83 -14.24 -5.19
N PRO A 126 2.74 -13.61 -6.39
CA PRO A 126 1.85 -14.06 -7.45
C PRO A 126 2.13 -15.48 -7.97
N GLY A 127 3.35 -16.01 -7.75
CA GLY A 127 3.77 -17.35 -8.13
C GLY A 127 3.73 -18.36 -6.98
N LYS A 128 3.63 -17.92 -5.72
CA LYS A 128 3.69 -18.76 -4.52
C LYS A 128 2.67 -18.32 -3.47
N GLN A 129 1.75 -19.19 -3.11
CA GLN A 129 0.75 -18.95 -2.05
C GLN A 129 0.56 -20.21 -1.20
N TYR A 130 1.67 -20.77 -0.72
CA TYR A 130 1.66 -22.05 -0.03
C TYR A 130 0.88 -21.97 1.29
N LYS A 131 0.12 -23.03 1.59
CA LYS A 131 -0.44 -23.19 2.93
C LYS A 131 0.70 -23.34 3.95
N PRO A 132 0.58 -22.76 5.16
CA PRO A 132 1.41 -23.13 6.29
C PRO A 132 1.39 -24.64 6.50
N ALA A 133 2.49 -25.22 6.98
CA ALA A 133 2.61 -26.66 7.19
C ALA A 133 1.50 -27.20 8.11
N ALA A 134 1.12 -26.42 9.12
CA ALA A 134 0.03 -26.75 10.05
C ALA A 134 -1.35 -26.85 9.37
N TRP A 135 -1.52 -26.26 8.18
CA TRP A 135 -2.79 -26.21 7.43
C TRP A 135 -2.74 -27.04 6.14
N ALA A 136 -1.68 -27.83 5.93
CA ALA A 136 -1.43 -28.53 4.67
C ALA A 136 -2.59 -29.44 4.24
N SER A 137 -3.20 -30.17 5.20
CA SER A 137 -4.34 -31.07 4.98
C SER A 137 -5.70 -30.40 5.10
N HIS A 138 -5.75 -29.12 5.49
CA HIS A 138 -7.02 -28.43 5.71
C HIS A 138 -7.66 -28.03 4.39
N GLY A 139 -8.93 -28.37 4.20
CA GLY A 139 -9.76 -27.90 3.09
C GLY A 139 -10.42 -26.55 3.39
N ILE A 140 -11.12 -25.99 2.40
CA ILE A 140 -11.67 -24.62 2.47
C ILE A 140 -12.52 -24.29 3.71
N SER A 141 -13.28 -25.26 4.25
CA SER A 141 -14.07 -25.04 5.47
C SER A 141 -13.18 -24.78 6.69
N GLN A 142 -12.15 -25.60 6.88
CA GLN A 142 -11.22 -25.45 7.99
C GLN A 142 -10.33 -24.21 7.78
N LEU A 143 -9.87 -23.94 6.56
CA LEU A 143 -9.04 -22.78 6.26
C LEU A 143 -9.71 -21.43 6.56
N GLN A 144 -11.04 -21.33 6.44
CA GLN A 144 -11.76 -20.15 6.91
C GLN A 144 -11.59 -19.94 8.41
N THR A 145 -11.72 -21.02 9.19
CA THR A 145 -11.52 -21.00 10.64
C THR A 145 -10.07 -20.67 10.98
N ASP A 146 -9.12 -21.23 10.25
CA ASP A 146 -7.70 -20.98 10.46
C ASP A 146 -7.32 -19.52 10.19
N VAL A 147 -7.77 -18.96 9.06
CA VAL A 147 -7.58 -17.54 8.72
C VAL A 147 -8.21 -16.65 9.78
N TYR A 148 -9.46 -16.93 10.19
CA TYR A 148 -10.12 -16.14 11.22
C TYR A 148 -9.33 -16.16 12.53
N ASN A 149 -9.01 -17.35 13.04
CA ASN A 149 -8.36 -17.52 14.33
C ASN A 149 -6.96 -16.92 14.35
N TYR A 150 -6.17 -17.13 13.29
CA TYR A 150 -4.83 -16.58 13.20
C TYR A 150 -4.84 -15.05 13.18
N THR A 151 -5.69 -14.45 12.34
CA THR A 151 -5.79 -12.98 12.25
C THR A 151 -6.32 -12.38 13.55
N TYR A 152 -7.31 -13.01 14.16
CA TYR A 152 -7.87 -12.55 15.45
C TYR A 152 -6.83 -12.64 16.55
N ASP A 153 -6.10 -13.74 16.67
CA ASP A 153 -5.05 -13.94 17.68
C ASP A 153 -3.95 -12.88 17.58
N ILE A 154 -3.40 -12.65 16.39
CA ILE A 154 -2.34 -11.64 16.19
C ILE A 154 -2.88 -10.24 16.50
N CYS A 155 -4.04 -9.88 15.96
CA CYS A 155 -4.61 -8.55 16.18
C CYS A 155 -4.94 -8.31 17.65
N THR A 156 -5.57 -9.27 18.33
CA THR A 156 -5.93 -9.14 19.75
C THR A 156 -4.70 -9.12 20.65
N SER A 157 -3.66 -9.87 20.30
CA SER A 157 -2.39 -9.83 21.03
C SER A 157 -1.71 -8.46 20.90
N LEU A 158 -1.71 -7.85 19.70
CA LEU A 158 -1.24 -6.48 19.47
C LEU A 158 -2.08 -5.45 20.24
N LYS A 159 -3.41 -5.61 20.24
CA LYS A 159 -4.32 -4.74 20.99
C LYS A 159 -4.11 -4.82 22.49
N ALA A 160 -3.98 -6.04 23.04
CA ALA A 160 -3.75 -6.28 24.46
C ALA A 160 -2.44 -5.66 24.95
N GLN A 161 -1.41 -5.55 24.09
CA GLN A 161 -0.17 -4.86 24.43
C GLN A 161 -0.17 -3.35 24.15
N GLY A 162 -1.31 -2.76 23.78
CA GLY A 162 -1.41 -1.33 23.49
C GLY A 162 -0.86 -0.90 22.13
N THR A 163 -0.59 -1.84 21.22
CA THR A 163 -0.07 -1.58 19.87
C THR A 163 -1.07 -2.00 18.79
N THR A 164 -2.35 -1.73 19.00
CA THR A 164 -3.42 -2.06 18.04
C THR A 164 -3.02 -1.62 16.63
N PRO A 165 -3.08 -2.50 15.62
CA PRO A 165 -2.74 -2.12 14.26
C PRO A 165 -3.75 -1.12 13.71
N ASP A 166 -3.24 -0.10 13.02
CA ASP A 166 -4.05 0.90 12.34
C ASP A 166 -4.67 0.29 11.06
N SER A 167 -3.95 -0.66 10.45
CA SER A 167 -4.45 -1.45 9.33
C SER A 167 -3.90 -2.88 9.33
N VAL A 168 -4.58 -3.79 8.64
CA VAL A 168 -4.10 -5.14 8.36
C VAL A 168 -4.34 -5.48 6.90
N GLN A 169 -3.38 -6.15 6.28
CA GLN A 169 -3.46 -6.66 4.92
C GLN A 169 -3.75 -8.16 4.96
N ILE A 170 -4.81 -8.58 4.28
CA ILE A 170 -5.27 -9.97 4.26
C ILE A 170 -4.75 -10.65 2.99
N GLY A 171 -3.58 -11.27 3.12
CA GLY A 171 -2.85 -11.89 2.02
C GLY A 171 -1.88 -10.91 1.37
N ASN A 172 -0.72 -11.41 0.93
CA ASN A 172 0.25 -10.62 0.17
C ASN A 172 0.22 -11.00 -1.32
N GLU A 173 0.07 -9.99 -2.18
CA GLU A 173 0.08 -10.13 -3.65
C GLU A 173 -0.77 -11.31 -4.15
N ILE A 174 -2.02 -11.37 -3.68
CA ILE A 174 -2.93 -12.51 -3.89
C ILE A 174 -3.55 -12.54 -5.29
N ASN A 175 -2.78 -12.17 -6.32
CA ASN A 175 -3.24 -11.98 -7.69
C ASN A 175 -4.06 -13.17 -8.20
N THR A 176 -3.76 -14.40 -7.80
CA THR A 176 -4.56 -15.57 -8.18
C THR A 176 -5.10 -16.35 -6.98
N GLY A 177 -5.29 -15.66 -5.85
CA GLY A 177 -5.79 -16.20 -4.58
C GLY A 177 -4.70 -16.38 -3.53
N MET A 178 -5.03 -17.07 -2.44
CA MET A 178 -4.15 -17.37 -1.30
C MET A 178 -4.37 -18.81 -0.84
N LEU A 179 -3.48 -19.38 -0.02
CA LEU A 179 -3.64 -20.73 0.56
C LEU A 179 -3.95 -21.80 -0.50
N TRP A 180 -3.07 -21.91 -1.49
CA TRP A 180 -3.28 -22.80 -2.64
C TRP A 180 -3.22 -24.29 -2.24
N ASN A 181 -4.00 -25.16 -2.89
CA ASN A 181 -4.90 -24.85 -4.02
C ASN A 181 -6.32 -24.46 -3.60
N ASP A 182 -6.69 -24.63 -2.33
CA ASP A 182 -8.07 -24.42 -1.86
C ASP A 182 -8.57 -23.00 -2.08
N GLY A 183 -7.74 -21.98 -1.81
CA GLY A 183 -8.08 -20.57 -2.03
C GLY A 183 -7.61 -20.00 -3.37
N ARG A 184 -7.15 -20.84 -4.30
CA ARG A 184 -6.74 -20.42 -5.65
C ARG A 184 -7.96 -20.09 -6.51
N VAL A 185 -7.91 -19.00 -7.26
CA VAL A 185 -8.94 -18.67 -8.25
C VAL A 185 -8.69 -19.49 -9.51
N VAL A 186 -9.63 -20.39 -9.83
CA VAL A 186 -9.57 -21.25 -11.02
C VAL A 186 -10.85 -21.04 -11.82
N ASN A 187 -10.76 -20.95 -13.15
CA ASN A 187 -11.90 -20.74 -14.05
C ASN A 187 -12.79 -19.54 -13.67
N ASN A 188 -12.18 -18.44 -13.21
CA ASN A 188 -12.87 -17.23 -12.71
C ASN A 188 -13.78 -17.48 -11.50
N ASP A 189 -13.63 -18.58 -10.77
CA ASP A 189 -14.39 -18.82 -9.55
C ASP A 189 -13.66 -18.22 -8.32
N PHE A 190 -14.21 -17.12 -7.83
CA PHE A 190 -13.73 -16.41 -6.63
C PHE A 190 -14.35 -16.94 -5.34
N THR A 191 -15.17 -18.00 -5.37
CA THR A 191 -15.92 -18.47 -4.19
C THR A 191 -15.00 -18.75 -3.00
N ASN A 192 -14.02 -19.64 -3.16
CA ASN A 192 -13.16 -20.02 -2.04
C ASN A 192 -12.29 -18.87 -1.54
N LEU A 193 -11.68 -18.10 -2.45
CA LEU A 193 -10.94 -16.91 -2.07
C LEU A 193 -11.82 -15.95 -1.25
N SER A 194 -13.05 -15.71 -1.68
CA SER A 194 -13.96 -14.79 -1.00
C SER A 194 -14.29 -15.21 0.44
N LEU A 195 -14.36 -16.52 0.69
CA LEU A 195 -14.59 -17.06 2.03
C LEU A 195 -13.41 -16.74 2.97
N LEU A 196 -12.18 -16.93 2.48
CA LEU A 196 -10.96 -16.63 3.24
C LEU A 196 -10.82 -15.13 3.51
N LEU A 197 -11.08 -14.27 2.51
CA LEU A 197 -10.99 -12.82 2.67
C LEU A 197 -12.05 -12.30 3.66
N LYS A 198 -13.26 -12.83 3.63
CA LYS A 198 -14.31 -12.52 4.61
C LYS A 198 -13.92 -12.98 6.02
N ALA A 199 -13.30 -14.14 6.16
CA ALA A 199 -12.80 -14.62 7.46
C ALA A 199 -11.76 -13.66 8.04
N GLY A 200 -10.77 -13.26 7.25
CA GLY A 200 -9.74 -12.29 7.66
C GLY A 200 -10.33 -10.91 8.01
N TYR A 201 -11.26 -10.41 7.20
CA TYR A 201 -11.98 -9.15 7.48
C TYR A 201 -12.76 -9.25 8.80
N ASN A 202 -13.55 -10.30 8.99
CA ASN A 202 -14.37 -10.48 10.19
C ASN A 202 -13.52 -10.62 11.46
N ALA A 203 -12.41 -11.35 11.40
CA ALA A 203 -11.45 -11.45 12.50
C ALA A 203 -10.87 -10.09 12.88
N THR A 204 -10.50 -9.28 11.88
CA THR A 204 -10.00 -7.93 12.08
C THR A 204 -11.03 -7.06 12.80
N LYS A 205 -12.27 -7.03 12.29
CA LYS A 205 -13.33 -6.21 12.88
C LYS A 205 -13.76 -6.70 14.27
N ALA A 206 -13.70 -8.00 14.54
CA ALA A 206 -13.96 -8.56 15.86
C ALA A 206 -12.87 -8.17 16.88
N CYS A 207 -11.60 -8.12 16.46
CA CYS A 207 -10.51 -7.62 17.30
C CYS A 207 -10.65 -6.11 17.56
N ASN A 208 -10.81 -5.33 16.50
CA ASN A 208 -10.96 -3.87 16.55
C ASN A 208 -11.69 -3.34 15.32
N SER A 209 -12.91 -2.83 15.50
CA SER A 209 -13.74 -2.32 14.39
C SER A 209 -13.12 -1.14 13.64
N GLY A 210 -12.26 -0.35 14.30
CA GLY A 210 -11.54 0.78 13.71
C GLY A 210 -10.31 0.41 12.88
N THR A 211 -9.79 -0.82 12.97
CA THR A 211 -8.64 -1.25 12.17
C THR A 211 -9.05 -1.44 10.72
N GLN A 212 -8.33 -0.80 9.79
CA GLN A 212 -8.65 -0.86 8.36
C GLN A 212 -8.19 -2.18 7.74
N VAL A 213 -9.01 -2.75 6.85
CA VAL A 213 -8.69 -4.00 6.14
C VAL A 213 -8.26 -3.67 4.71
N ILE A 214 -7.07 -4.14 4.35
CA ILE A 214 -6.42 -3.94 3.05
C ILE A 214 -6.43 -5.24 2.27
N ILE A 215 -6.74 -5.15 0.98
CA ILE A 215 -6.58 -6.25 0.02
C ILE A 215 -5.53 -5.84 -1.00
N HIS A 216 -4.54 -6.71 -1.21
CA HIS A 216 -3.33 -6.41 -1.97
C HIS A 216 -3.12 -7.34 -3.15
N THR A 217 -2.94 -6.76 -4.34
CA THR A 217 -2.48 -7.48 -5.54
C THR A 217 -1.21 -6.84 -6.08
N ALA A 218 -0.25 -7.63 -6.56
CA ALA A 218 0.84 -7.11 -7.38
C ALA A 218 0.33 -6.46 -8.68
N ASN A 219 1.25 -5.94 -9.48
CA ASN A 219 1.02 -5.53 -10.87
C ASN A 219 0.07 -4.34 -11.05
N ALA A 220 0.47 -3.15 -10.58
CA ALA A 220 -0.18 -1.87 -10.93
C ALA A 220 -0.01 -1.46 -12.42
N ASN A 221 0.16 -2.43 -13.33
CA ASN A 221 0.45 -2.23 -14.75
C ASN A 221 -0.72 -2.61 -15.69
N SER A 222 -1.77 -3.22 -15.16
CA SER A 222 -2.87 -3.77 -15.97
C SER A 222 -4.23 -3.49 -15.35
N LEU A 223 -5.01 -2.65 -16.02
CA LEU A 223 -6.43 -2.45 -15.69
C LEU A 223 -7.22 -3.75 -15.78
N ALA A 224 -6.93 -4.60 -16.77
CA ALA A 224 -7.63 -5.86 -16.95
C ALA A 224 -7.42 -6.78 -15.74
N ASN A 225 -6.18 -6.92 -15.27
CA ASN A 225 -5.86 -7.78 -14.14
C ASN A 225 -6.44 -7.23 -12.83
N ALA A 226 -6.27 -5.92 -12.59
CA ALA A 226 -6.83 -5.28 -11.39
C ALA A 226 -8.36 -5.40 -11.37
N ARG A 227 -9.04 -5.06 -12.47
CA ARG A 227 -10.50 -5.18 -12.57
C ARG A 227 -10.96 -6.62 -12.41
N TRP A 228 -10.34 -7.58 -13.09
CA TRP A 228 -10.69 -9.00 -12.98
C TRP A 228 -10.68 -9.47 -11.52
N PHE A 229 -9.62 -9.15 -10.78
CA PHE A 229 -9.49 -9.55 -9.38
C PHE A 229 -10.51 -8.83 -8.49
N TYR A 230 -10.52 -7.49 -8.51
CA TYR A 230 -11.33 -6.71 -7.59
C TYR A 230 -12.83 -6.75 -7.92
N ASP A 231 -13.23 -6.87 -9.19
CA ASP A 231 -14.61 -7.17 -9.58
C ASP A 231 -15.01 -8.57 -9.12
N GLY A 232 -14.10 -9.55 -9.22
CA GLY A 232 -14.33 -10.93 -8.78
C GLY A 232 -14.65 -11.04 -7.29
N ILE A 233 -13.83 -10.44 -6.43
CA ILE A 233 -14.10 -10.43 -4.97
C ILE A 233 -15.33 -9.58 -4.62
N ARG A 234 -15.57 -8.47 -5.33
CA ARG A 234 -16.76 -7.61 -5.14
C ARG A 234 -18.04 -8.36 -5.48
N ALA A 235 -18.05 -9.12 -6.58
CA ALA A 235 -19.20 -9.92 -7.00
C ALA A 235 -19.55 -11.01 -5.98
N LYS A 236 -18.57 -11.48 -5.21
CA LYS A 236 -18.77 -12.41 -4.08
C LYS A 236 -19.09 -11.69 -2.76
N GLY A 237 -19.19 -10.37 -2.75
CA GLY A 237 -19.53 -9.58 -1.57
C GLY A 237 -18.43 -9.55 -0.50
N VAL A 238 -17.16 -9.63 -0.90
CA VAL A 238 -16.04 -9.43 0.03
C VAL A 238 -16.01 -7.97 0.49
N PRO A 239 -16.01 -7.68 1.80
CA PRO A 239 -15.77 -6.35 2.31
C PRO A 239 -14.26 -6.06 2.46
N TRP A 240 -13.84 -4.82 2.19
CA TRP A 240 -12.51 -4.30 2.49
C TRP A 240 -12.56 -2.77 2.56
N ASP A 241 -11.54 -2.15 3.14
CA ASP A 241 -11.49 -0.70 3.36
C ASP A 241 -10.55 0.00 2.37
N ILE A 242 -9.36 -0.58 2.09
CA ILE A 242 -8.33 0.02 1.23
C ILE A 242 -7.91 -0.97 0.15
N THR A 243 -7.83 -0.49 -1.09
CA THR A 243 -7.25 -1.23 -2.21
C THR A 243 -5.74 -1.00 -2.26
N ALA A 244 -4.93 -2.06 -2.35
CA ALA A 244 -3.48 -1.95 -2.41
C ALA A 244 -2.91 -2.59 -3.68
N LEU A 245 -1.88 -1.96 -4.25
CA LEU A 245 -1.11 -2.55 -5.34
C LEU A 245 0.41 -2.40 -5.17
N SER A 246 1.19 -3.37 -5.66
CA SER A 246 2.63 -3.21 -5.84
C SER A 246 2.96 -2.47 -7.13
N TYR A 247 3.95 -1.58 -7.08
CA TYR A 247 4.52 -0.91 -8.24
C TYR A 247 6.04 -0.90 -8.19
N TYR A 248 6.63 -1.63 -9.12
CA TYR A 248 8.06 -1.67 -9.37
C TYR A 248 8.27 -1.33 -10.85
N CYS A 249 8.82 -0.16 -11.17
CA CYS A 249 8.85 0.31 -12.56
C CYS A 249 9.59 -0.64 -13.53
N MET A 250 10.48 -1.50 -13.00
CA MET A 250 11.25 -2.49 -13.76
C MET A 250 10.36 -3.59 -14.35
N TRP A 251 9.18 -3.83 -13.76
CA TRP A 251 8.26 -4.90 -14.16
C TRP A 251 6.84 -4.39 -14.43
N HIS A 252 6.43 -3.33 -13.74
CA HIS A 252 5.04 -2.85 -13.71
C HIS A 252 4.81 -1.64 -14.63
N GLY A 253 5.68 -1.43 -15.62
CA GLY A 253 5.47 -0.43 -16.66
C GLY A 253 5.60 1.02 -16.19
N SER A 254 5.06 1.95 -16.99
CA SER A 254 5.29 3.39 -16.81
C SER A 254 4.51 4.00 -15.65
N LEU A 255 4.96 5.18 -15.18
CA LEU A 255 4.22 5.99 -14.20
C LEU A 255 2.84 6.44 -14.74
N SER A 256 2.69 6.60 -16.06
CA SER A 256 1.37 6.88 -16.67
C SER A 256 0.42 5.70 -16.48
N THR A 257 0.94 4.47 -16.65
CA THR A 257 0.20 3.24 -16.39
C THR A 257 -0.20 3.14 -14.92
N LEU A 258 0.74 3.41 -13.99
CA LEU A 258 0.46 3.47 -12.56
C LEU A 258 -0.69 4.45 -12.25
N SER A 259 -0.59 5.70 -12.73
CA SER A 259 -1.62 6.73 -12.53
C SER A 259 -3.00 6.25 -13.00
N THR A 260 -3.04 5.65 -14.20
CA THR A 260 -4.27 5.14 -14.81
C THR A 260 -4.90 4.04 -13.97
N VAL A 261 -4.10 3.06 -13.52
CA VAL A 261 -4.59 1.94 -12.71
C VAL A 261 -5.07 2.41 -11.33
N LEU A 262 -4.31 3.27 -10.65
CA LEU A 262 -4.69 3.80 -9.34
C LEU A 262 -5.98 4.61 -9.41
N ASN A 263 -6.14 5.45 -10.44
CA ASN A 263 -7.37 6.21 -10.65
C ASN A 263 -8.58 5.28 -10.90
N ASP A 264 -8.41 4.27 -11.75
CA ASP A 264 -9.49 3.32 -12.06
C ASP A 264 -9.97 2.56 -10.82
N VAL A 265 -9.05 1.93 -10.07
CA VAL A 265 -9.47 1.14 -8.89
C VAL A 265 -10.08 2.04 -7.80
N ARG A 266 -9.54 3.25 -7.60
CA ARG A 266 -10.09 4.21 -6.64
C ARG A 266 -11.52 4.61 -7.00
N THR A 267 -11.74 5.00 -8.25
CA THR A 267 -13.05 5.49 -8.72
C THR A 267 -14.08 4.36 -8.86
N ARG A 268 -13.67 3.20 -9.41
CA ARG A 268 -14.55 2.05 -9.66
C ARG A 268 -15.05 1.40 -8.37
N TYR A 269 -14.20 1.30 -7.35
CA TYR A 269 -14.54 0.66 -6.08
C TYR A 269 -14.94 1.65 -4.98
N GLY A 270 -14.73 2.96 -5.19
CA GLY A 270 -15.10 4.01 -4.23
C GLY A 270 -14.32 3.90 -2.91
N LYS A 271 -13.08 3.40 -2.97
CA LYS A 271 -12.23 3.12 -1.80
C LYS A 271 -10.90 3.85 -1.92
N PRO A 272 -10.28 4.25 -0.80
CA PRO A 272 -8.89 4.70 -0.81
C PRO A 272 -7.97 3.65 -1.43
N VAL A 273 -6.91 4.12 -2.08
CA VAL A 273 -5.90 3.28 -2.72
C VAL A 273 -4.50 3.61 -2.18
N ILE A 274 -3.66 2.60 -2.03
CA ILE A 274 -2.23 2.75 -1.70
C ILE A 274 -1.34 1.98 -2.68
N VAL A 275 -0.10 2.42 -2.82
CA VAL A 275 1.00 1.59 -3.33
C VAL A 275 1.63 0.90 -2.12
N ALA A 276 1.36 -0.39 -1.94
CA ALA A 276 1.82 -1.14 -0.76
C ALA A 276 3.29 -1.58 -0.85
N GLU A 277 3.83 -1.66 -2.07
CA GLU A 277 5.23 -1.96 -2.29
C GLU A 277 5.78 -1.19 -3.50
N THR A 278 6.94 -0.56 -3.29
CA THR A 278 7.80 -0.01 -4.34
C THR A 278 9.23 0.07 -3.80
N ALA A 279 10.22 0.00 -4.68
CA ALA A 279 11.61 0.25 -4.34
C ALA A 279 12.40 0.53 -5.63
N TYR A 280 13.63 1.02 -5.48
CA TYR A 280 14.50 1.32 -6.60
C TYR A 280 15.98 1.16 -6.23
N PRO A 281 16.84 0.62 -7.10
CA PRO A 281 18.23 0.46 -6.76
C PRO A 281 19.00 1.79 -6.71
N PHE A 282 19.86 1.94 -5.70
CA PHE A 282 20.82 3.05 -5.63
C PHE A 282 22.17 2.73 -6.29
N THR A 283 22.37 1.47 -6.70
CA THR A 283 23.60 1.00 -7.36
C THR A 283 23.30 -0.22 -8.22
N ALA A 284 24.12 -0.45 -9.25
CA ALA A 284 24.10 -1.69 -10.03
C ALA A 284 25.03 -2.78 -9.45
N ALA A 285 25.82 -2.43 -8.43
CA ALA A 285 26.76 -3.35 -7.80
C ALA A 285 26.04 -4.32 -6.84
N ASN A 286 26.71 -5.44 -6.56
CA ASN A 286 26.26 -6.49 -5.65
C ASN A 286 27.10 -6.46 -4.38
N ALA A 287 26.47 -6.49 -3.19
CA ALA A 287 27.23 -6.40 -1.93
C ALA A 287 27.90 -7.71 -1.53
N ASP A 288 27.27 -8.84 -1.84
CA ASP A 288 27.69 -10.17 -1.38
C ASP A 288 27.74 -11.17 -2.55
N GLY A 289 27.69 -12.48 -2.25
CA GLY A 289 27.72 -13.54 -3.27
C GLY A 289 26.36 -13.91 -3.86
N GLU A 290 25.27 -13.35 -3.35
CA GLU A 290 23.90 -13.62 -3.82
C GLU A 290 23.50 -12.56 -4.84
N ALA A 291 23.04 -12.96 -6.01
CA ALA A 291 22.69 -12.01 -7.06
C ALA A 291 21.44 -11.19 -6.68
N ASN A 292 21.52 -9.86 -6.82
CA ASN A 292 20.37 -8.99 -6.68
C ASN A 292 19.26 -9.31 -7.71
N VAL A 293 17.99 -9.17 -7.29
CA VAL A 293 16.81 -9.38 -8.16
C VAL A 293 16.76 -8.36 -9.30
N VAL A 294 17.28 -7.15 -9.07
CA VAL A 294 17.31 -6.06 -10.05
C VAL A 294 18.76 -5.68 -10.31
N ASN A 295 19.14 -5.73 -11.59
CA ASN A 295 20.50 -5.44 -12.05
C ASN A 295 20.49 -4.34 -13.11
N GLY A 296 21.67 -3.76 -13.38
CA GLY A 296 21.87 -2.77 -14.46
C GLY A 296 21.92 -1.32 -13.98
N SER A 297 22.52 -0.45 -14.80
CA SER A 297 22.82 0.95 -14.44
C SER A 297 21.64 1.92 -14.57
N ALA A 298 20.55 1.52 -15.24
CA ALA A 298 19.31 2.29 -15.33
C ALA A 298 18.10 1.35 -15.53
N PRO A 299 17.65 0.63 -14.49
CA PRO A 299 16.56 -0.35 -14.61
C PRO A 299 15.22 0.22 -15.08
N CYS A 300 15.05 1.54 -14.98
CA CYS A 300 13.89 2.26 -15.52
C CYS A 300 14.37 3.51 -16.25
N SER A 301 13.75 3.81 -17.40
CA SER A 301 14.09 4.99 -18.20
C SER A 301 13.99 6.28 -17.38
N GLY A 302 15.02 7.13 -17.47
CA GLY A 302 15.09 8.41 -16.75
C GLY A 302 15.62 8.33 -15.31
N TYR A 303 15.87 7.13 -14.77
CA TYR A 303 16.37 6.94 -13.42
C TYR A 303 17.62 6.04 -13.43
N PRO A 304 18.84 6.59 -13.34
CA PRO A 304 20.03 5.77 -13.20
C PRO A 304 20.10 5.13 -11.80
N ALA A 305 20.62 3.91 -11.67
CA ALA A 305 20.86 3.23 -10.39
C ALA A 305 21.99 3.94 -9.62
N THR A 306 21.62 5.03 -8.97
CA THR A 306 22.45 5.97 -8.21
C THR A 306 21.62 6.49 -7.04
N TRP A 307 22.26 7.07 -6.01
CA TRP A 307 21.51 7.73 -4.91
C TRP A 307 20.49 8.75 -5.39
N GLN A 308 20.88 9.58 -6.36
CA GLN A 308 19.97 10.58 -6.93
C GLN A 308 18.84 9.92 -7.73
N GLY A 309 19.14 8.90 -8.53
CA GLY A 309 18.11 8.22 -9.32
C GLY A 309 17.12 7.43 -8.48
N GLN A 310 17.56 6.77 -7.40
CA GLN A 310 16.68 6.15 -6.40
C GLN A 310 15.73 7.18 -5.78
N ALA A 311 16.26 8.32 -5.33
CA ALA A 311 15.46 9.39 -4.73
C ALA A 311 14.48 10.01 -5.74
N SER A 312 14.94 10.28 -6.97
CA SER A 312 14.12 10.82 -8.05
C SER A 312 13.01 9.85 -8.47
N ASN A 313 13.30 8.55 -8.55
CA ASN A 313 12.31 7.52 -8.87
C ASN A 313 11.23 7.44 -7.79
N PHE A 314 11.64 7.32 -6.52
CA PHE A 314 10.70 7.25 -5.41
C PHE A 314 9.84 8.51 -5.28
N THR A 315 10.44 9.69 -5.51
CA THR A 315 9.69 10.96 -5.56
C THR A 315 8.66 10.95 -6.69
N ALA A 316 9.02 10.45 -7.88
CA ALA A 316 8.12 10.37 -9.00
C ALA A 316 6.96 9.40 -8.75
N VAL A 317 7.21 8.22 -8.16
CA VAL A 317 6.16 7.27 -7.75
C VAL A 317 5.20 7.91 -6.75
N GLN A 318 5.72 8.59 -5.71
CA GLN A 318 4.91 9.29 -4.73
C GLN A 318 4.04 10.38 -5.38
N ASN A 319 4.62 11.20 -6.25
CA ASN A 319 3.90 12.26 -6.96
C ASN A 319 2.81 11.69 -7.88
N THR A 320 3.12 10.63 -8.63
CA THR A 320 2.16 9.94 -9.50
C THR A 320 1.00 9.35 -8.70
N ALA A 321 1.29 8.63 -7.61
CA ALA A 321 0.27 8.04 -6.76
C ALA A 321 -0.62 9.12 -6.12
N ARG A 322 0.00 10.17 -5.58
CA ARG A 322 -0.68 11.33 -4.99
C ARG A 322 -1.62 12.01 -5.99
N ASN A 323 -1.14 12.28 -7.21
CA ASN A 323 -1.93 12.92 -8.26
C ASN A 323 -3.08 12.02 -8.76
N ALA A 324 -2.95 10.69 -8.65
CA ALA A 324 -4.04 9.75 -8.93
C ALA A 324 -5.06 9.63 -7.77
N GLY A 325 -4.80 10.29 -6.63
CA GLY A 325 -5.65 10.29 -5.45
C GLY A 325 -5.38 9.14 -4.47
N ALA A 326 -4.20 8.49 -4.56
CA ALA A 326 -3.77 7.54 -3.55
C ALA A 326 -3.50 8.24 -2.22
N ILE A 327 -3.73 7.52 -1.11
CA ILE A 327 -3.49 8.04 0.25
C ILE A 327 -2.14 7.57 0.81
N GLY A 328 -1.42 6.69 0.11
CA GLY A 328 -0.21 6.09 0.64
C GLY A 328 0.71 5.46 -0.38
N VAL A 329 2.01 5.46 -0.04
CA VAL A 329 3.08 4.77 -0.75
C VAL A 329 4.04 4.19 0.28
N PHE A 330 4.34 2.90 0.14
CA PHE A 330 5.20 2.13 1.03
C PHE A 330 6.47 1.70 0.29
N TYR A 331 7.63 2.11 0.81
CA TYR A 331 8.92 1.61 0.32
C TYR A 331 9.16 0.21 0.89
N TRP A 332 9.46 -0.77 0.05
CA TRP A 332 9.71 -2.13 0.50
C TRP A 332 11.18 -2.33 0.87
N GLU A 333 11.40 -2.73 2.13
CA GLU A 333 12.70 -3.07 2.70
C GLU A 333 13.80 -2.00 2.52
N PRO A 334 13.57 -0.75 2.97
CA PRO A 334 14.60 0.28 2.88
C PRO A 334 15.81 -0.03 3.77
N THR A 335 15.65 -0.84 4.83
CA THR A 335 16.70 -1.13 5.82
C THR A 335 17.52 -2.39 5.52
N TRP A 336 17.17 -3.15 4.49
CA TRP A 336 17.74 -4.47 4.22
C TRP A 336 18.99 -4.39 3.33
N TYR A 337 20.06 -3.78 3.85
CA TYR A 337 21.38 -3.87 3.21
C TYR A 337 22.05 -5.21 3.56
N ALA A 338 23.04 -5.64 2.77
CA ALA A 338 23.69 -6.94 2.97
C ALA A 338 24.48 -7.01 4.29
N ILE A 339 24.16 -8.04 5.09
CA ILE A 339 24.89 -8.44 6.29
C ILE A 339 24.92 -9.96 6.29
N SER A 340 26.08 -10.55 6.60
CA SER A 340 26.23 -12.00 6.69
C SER A 340 25.18 -12.60 7.64
N GLY A 341 24.46 -13.60 7.16
CA GLY A 341 23.40 -14.26 7.90
C GLY A 341 22.02 -13.62 7.77
N ASN A 342 21.84 -12.54 7.00
CA ASN A 342 20.53 -11.94 6.73
C ASN A 342 20.04 -12.19 5.30
N GLY A 343 20.12 -13.45 4.86
CA GLY A 343 19.76 -13.85 3.51
C GLY A 343 18.26 -13.85 3.21
N TRP A 344 17.92 -13.91 1.92
CA TRP A 344 16.54 -13.82 1.45
C TRP A 344 15.69 -15.06 1.73
N ASP A 345 16.29 -16.24 1.83
CA ASP A 345 15.57 -17.50 2.01
C ASP A 345 15.29 -17.77 3.50
N PRO A 346 14.03 -17.71 3.97
CA PRO A 346 13.72 -17.98 5.37
C PRO A 346 14.00 -19.43 5.80
N ALA A 347 14.16 -20.37 4.87
CA ALA A 347 14.61 -21.74 5.18
C ALA A 347 16.13 -21.84 5.35
N ASN A 348 16.91 -20.89 4.80
CA ASN A 348 18.37 -20.90 4.84
C ASN A 348 18.97 -19.48 4.90
N MET A 349 18.54 -18.65 5.85
CA MET A 349 19.01 -17.26 5.94
C MET A 349 20.50 -17.13 6.22
N ASN A 350 21.11 -18.15 6.83
CA ASN A 350 22.55 -18.16 7.12
C ASN A 350 23.40 -18.57 5.91
N GLY A 351 22.85 -19.38 5.01
CA GLY A 351 23.55 -19.89 3.83
C GLY A 351 23.21 -19.17 2.53
N THR A 352 22.32 -18.19 2.56
CA THR A 352 21.96 -17.33 1.41
C THR A 352 22.37 -15.89 1.68
N GLY A 353 22.65 -15.13 0.62
CA GLY A 353 22.90 -13.69 0.73
C GLY A 353 21.62 -12.87 0.51
N ASN A 354 21.79 -11.57 0.34
CA ASN A 354 20.69 -10.62 0.22
C ASN A 354 20.44 -10.24 -1.24
N GLN A 355 19.30 -10.64 -1.80
CA GLN A 355 18.91 -10.31 -3.19
C GLN A 355 18.38 -8.87 -3.36
N TRP A 356 18.34 -8.08 -2.29
CA TRP A 356 17.73 -6.74 -2.25
C TRP A 356 18.70 -5.65 -1.79
N ASP A 357 19.97 -5.98 -1.57
CA ASP A 357 20.93 -5.09 -0.92
C ASP A 357 21.10 -3.76 -1.66
N ASN A 358 20.96 -3.79 -2.99
CA ASN A 358 21.15 -2.62 -3.84
C ASN A 358 19.90 -1.73 -3.91
N MET A 359 18.76 -2.19 -3.38
CA MET A 359 17.48 -1.48 -3.33
C MET A 359 17.15 -0.94 -1.93
N ALA A 360 17.96 -1.26 -0.92
CA ALA A 360 17.90 -0.56 0.37
C ALA A 360 18.08 0.96 0.19
N THR A 361 17.53 1.76 1.09
CA THR A 361 17.81 3.20 1.16
C THR A 361 19.04 3.52 2.01
N PHE A 362 19.69 2.49 2.54
CA PHE A 362 20.95 2.57 3.28
C PHE A 362 22.04 1.86 2.46
N ASN A 363 23.24 2.42 2.49
CA ASN A 363 24.40 1.81 1.87
C ASN A 363 24.87 0.60 2.69
N TRP A 364 25.84 -0.16 2.18
CA TRP A 364 26.33 -1.37 2.85
C TRP A 364 27.15 -1.12 4.12
N THR A 365 27.38 0.15 4.48
CA THR A 365 27.93 0.56 5.78
C THR A 365 26.88 1.18 6.69
N GLY A 366 25.60 1.18 6.29
CA GLY A 366 24.47 1.67 7.07
C GLY A 366 24.15 3.16 6.95
N GLY A 367 24.78 3.90 6.05
CA GLY A 367 24.48 5.32 5.81
C GLY A 367 23.26 5.49 4.90
N ILE A 368 22.26 6.28 5.32
CA ILE A 368 21.07 6.55 4.51
C ILE A 368 21.39 7.38 3.26
N ASN A 369 20.65 7.14 2.17
CA ASN A 369 20.60 8.02 1.00
C ASN A 369 20.26 9.46 1.44
N PRO A 370 21.16 10.45 1.28
CA PRO A 370 20.88 11.80 1.73
C PRO A 370 19.75 12.49 0.95
N ASN A 371 19.38 11.96 -0.23
CA ASN A 371 18.36 12.51 -1.12
C ASN A 371 16.97 11.87 -0.94
N ILE A 372 16.86 10.72 -0.26
CA ILE A 372 15.58 10.00 -0.15
C ILE A 372 14.63 10.72 0.81
N ARG A 373 13.38 10.92 0.41
CA ARG A 373 12.35 11.55 1.24
C ARG A 373 11.00 10.88 1.05
N TRP A 374 10.25 10.78 2.14
CA TRP A 374 8.85 10.43 2.15
C TRP A 374 8.04 11.72 2.20
N ASN A 375 7.49 12.12 1.07
CA ASN A 375 6.84 13.41 0.89
C ASN A 375 5.33 13.32 1.17
N PRO A 376 4.73 14.28 1.89
CA PRO A 376 3.28 14.35 2.07
C PRO A 376 2.57 14.52 0.74
#